data_AF-A0A497NPB3-F1
#
_entry.id   AF-A0A497NPB3-F1
#
_cell.length_a   1.000
_cell.length_b   1.000
_cell.length_c   1.000
_cell.angle_alpha   90.00
_cell.angle_beta   90.00
_cell.angle_gamma   90.00
#
_symmetry.space_group_name_H-M   'P 1'
#
loop_
_entity.id
_entity.type
_entity.pdbx_description
1 polymer ?
#
loop_
_entity_poly.entity_id
_entity_poly.type
_entity_poly.pdbx_seq_one_letter_code
_entity_poly.pdbx_strand_id
1 'polypeptide(L)' 'VAEKVRHLNATLREMGCKLTAPFMVLSSLSLSVLPELRITDRGLVDSVKFKLIDLFVD' A
#
# COMPACT_ATOMS: atom_id res chain seq x y z
N VAL A 1 -19.33 3.57 -9.90
CA VAL A 1 -18.03 3.35 -9.22
C VAL A 1 -17.60 1.89 -9.24
N ALA A 2 -18.47 0.94 -8.85
CA ALA A 2 -18.14 -0.50 -8.84
C ALA A 2 -17.64 -1.04 -10.20
N GLU A 3 -18.24 -0.62 -11.31
CA GLU A 3 -17.79 -0.97 -12.68
C GLU A 3 -16.32 -0.63 -12.94
N LYS A 4 -15.90 0.59 -12.57
CA LYS A 4 -14.54 1.09 -12.78
C LYS A 4 -13.52 0.30 -11.96
N VAL A 5 -13.88 -0.02 -10.71
CA VAL A 5 -13.04 -0.83 -9.82
C VAL A 5 -12.89 -2.26 -10.35
N ARG A 6 -13.97 -2.86 -10.89
CA ARG A 6 -13.91 -4.17 -11.55
C ARG A 6 -12.96 -4.16 -12.75
N HIS A 7 -13.09 -3.16 -13.62
CA HIS A 7 -12.24 -3.02 -14.79
C HIS A 7 -10.75 -2.90 -14.41
N LEU A 8 -10.42 -2.00 -13.47
CA LEU A 8 -9.06 -1.83 -12.99
C LEU A 8 -8.50 -3.10 -12.32
N ASN A 9 -9.32 -3.81 -11.54
CA ASN A 9 -8.90 -5.09 -10.94
C ASN A 9 -8.57 -6.14 -12.01
N ALA A 10 -9.32 -6.19 -13.12
CA ALA A 10 -9.05 -7.11 -14.22
C ALA A 10 -7.72 -6.77 -14.89
N THR A 11 -7.48 -5.50 -15.23
CA THR A 11 -6.21 -5.04 -15.81
C THR A 11 -5.01 -5.35 -14.91
N LEU A 12 -5.13 -5.12 -13.59
CA LEU A 12 -4.05 -5.46 -12.66
C LEU A 12 -3.75 -6.96 -12.62
N ARG A 13 -4.77 -7.81 -12.72
CA ARG A 13 -4.59 -9.27 -12.80
C ARG A 13 -3.87 -9.68 -14.09
N GLU A 14 -4.20 -9.05 -15.22
CA GLU A 14 -3.51 -9.26 -16.49
C GLU A 14 -2.02 -8.85 -16.42
N MET A 15 -1.70 -7.81 -15.63
CA MET A 15 -0.32 -7.40 -15.34
C MET A 15 0.41 -8.30 -14.32
N GLY A 16 -0.22 -9.39 -13.87
CA GLY A 16 0.38 -10.34 -12.93
C GLY A 16 0.19 -10.00 -11.45
N CYS A 17 -0.70 -9.07 -11.11
CA CYS A 17 -1.02 -8.77 -9.71
C CYS A 17 -1.72 -9.97 -9.05
N LYS A 18 -1.09 -10.50 -7.99
CA LYS A 18 -1.58 -11.65 -7.22
C LYS A 18 -2.50 -11.27 -6.05
N LEU A 19 -2.69 -9.97 -5.81
CA LEU A 19 -3.53 -9.50 -4.71
C LEU A 19 -5.00 -9.73 -5.03
N THR A 20 -5.75 -10.27 -4.07
CA THR A 20 -7.18 -10.56 -4.23
C THR A 20 -8.01 -9.29 -4.46
N ALA A 21 -7.68 -8.19 -3.76
CA ALA A 21 -8.37 -6.91 -3.82
C ALA A 21 -7.38 -5.72 -3.70
N PRO A 22 -6.60 -5.42 -4.76
CA PRO A 22 -5.52 -4.44 -4.69
C PRO A 22 -5.99 -3.03 -4.29
N PHE A 23 -7.13 -2.56 -4.80
CA PHE A 23 -7.64 -1.23 -4.40
C PHE A 23 -8.12 -1.17 -2.95
N MET A 24 -8.61 -2.28 -2.40
CA MET A 24 -8.97 -2.35 -0.98
C MET A 24 -7.71 -2.27 -0.11
N VAL A 25 -6.65 -2.99 -0.49
CA VAL A 25 -5.34 -2.91 0.19
C VAL A 25 -4.74 -1.51 0.08
N LEU A 26 -4.77 -0.87 -1.09
CA LEU A 26 -4.31 0.51 -1.23
C LEU A 26 -5.11 1.49 -0.37
N SER A 27 -6.42 1.29 -0.23
CA SER A 27 -7.26 2.14 0.63
C SER A 27 -6.93 2.01 2.13
N SER A 28 -6.35 0.88 2.56
CA SER A 28 -5.93 0.72 3.95
C SER A 28 -4.60 1.41 4.24
N LEU A 29 -3.78 1.71 3.22
CA LEU A 29 -2.51 2.42 3.39
C LEU A 29 -2.69 3.82 3.97
N SER A 30 -3.85 4.46 3.83
CA SER A 30 -4.11 5.77 4.43
C SER A 30 -4.58 5.70 5.89
N LEU A 31 -5.04 4.54 6.36
CA LEU A 31 -5.60 4.38 7.70
C LEU A 31 -4.48 4.42 8.76
N SER A 32 -4.67 5.21 9.81
CA SER A 32 -3.68 5.42 10.89
C SER A 32 -3.48 4.19 11.80
N VAL A 33 -4.27 3.13 11.62
CA VAL A 33 -4.32 1.95 12.50
C VAL A 33 -3.47 0.76 11.99
N LEU A 34 -2.55 1.00 11.06
CA LEU A 34 -1.76 -0.01 10.34
C LEU A 34 -0.38 0.56 9.96
N PRO A 35 0.62 -0.30 9.69
CA PRO A 35 1.36 -1.28 10.52
C PRO A 35 2.55 -0.62 11.26
N GLU A 36 3.36 -1.40 11.98
CA GLU A 36 4.61 -0.93 12.65
C GLU A 36 5.56 -0.22 11.66
N LEU A 37 5.55 -0.63 10.39
CA LEU A 37 6.35 -0.06 9.31
C LEU A 37 5.43 0.41 8.16
N ARG A 38 5.55 1.68 7.73
CA ARG A 38 4.67 2.28 6.71
C ARG A 38 5.41 3.21 5.77
N ILE A 39 5.01 3.24 4.50
CA ILE A 39 5.47 4.23 3.52
C ILE A 39 4.55 5.46 3.58
N THR A 40 5.16 6.64 3.66
CA THR A 40 4.50 7.96 3.67
C THR A 40 5.11 8.86 2.59
N ASP A 41 4.54 10.05 2.42
CA ASP A 41 5.12 11.12 1.60
C ASP A 41 6.50 11.58 2.09
N ARG A 42 6.86 11.29 3.33
CA ARG A 42 8.17 11.57 3.93
C ARG A 42 9.17 10.40 3.85
N GLY A 43 8.77 9.26 3.29
CA GLY A 43 9.59 8.04 3.20
C GLY A 43 9.06 6.89 4.06
N LEU A 44 9.94 5.92 4.34
CA LEU A 44 9.65 4.75 5.18
C LEU A 44 9.69 5.14 6.66
N VAL A 45 8.59 4.93 7.39
CA VAL A 45 8.42 5.35 8.79
C VAL A 45 8.15 4.13 9.67
N ASP A 46 8.87 4.03 10.78
CA ASP A 46 8.53 3.19 11.93
C ASP A 46 7.47 3.93 12.77
N SER A 47 6.22 3.45 12.72
CA SER A 47 5.08 4.04 13.43
C SER A 47 5.13 3.79 14.94
N VAL A 48 5.95 2.84 15.41
CA VAL A 48 6.12 2.53 16.85
C VAL A 48 7.16 3.43 17.47
N LYS A 49 8.29 3.63 16.78
CA LYS A 49 9.41 4.47 17.24
C LYS A 49 9.31 5.92 16.77
N PHE A 50 8.36 6.23 15.89
CA PHE A 50 8.18 7.53 15.24
C PHE A 50 9.46 8.03 14.57
N LYS A 51 10.11 7.16 13.78
CA LYS A 51 11.37 7.46 13.09
C LYS A 51 11.28 7.16 11.61
N LEU A 52 11.96 7.98 10.80
CA LEU A 52 12.26 7.62 9.41
C LEU A 52 13.34 6.54 9.38
N ILE A 53 13.16 5.57 8.51
CA ILE A 53 14.10 4.46 8.29
C ILE A 53 14.71 4.62 6.90
N ASP A 54 16.01 4.35 6.80
CA ASP A 54 16.70 4.29 5.52
C ASP A 54 16.18 3.11 4.68
N LEU A 55 16.04 3.32 3.37
CA LEU A 55 15.58 2.29 2.45
C LEU A 55 16.70 1.31 2.09
N PHE A 56 17.95 1.75 2.17
CA PHE A 56 19.11 0.98 1.75
C PHE A 56 20.05 0.72 2.94
N VAL A 57 20.73 -0.41 2.87
CA VAL A 57 21.81 -0.79 3.80
C VAL A 57 23.08 -0.85 2.94
N ASP A 58 24.16 -0.22 3.42
CA ASP A 58 25.48 -0.27 2.76
C ASP A 58 26.09 -1.68 2.75
#